data_AF-A0A3D3S0R7-F1
#
_entry.id   AF-A0A3D3S0R7-F1
#
_cell.length_a   1.000
_cell.length_b   1.000
_cell.length_c   1.000
_cell.angle_alpha   90.00
_cell.angle_beta   90.00
_cell.angle_gamma   90.00
#
_symmetry.space_group_name_H-M   'P 1'
#
loop_
_entity.id
_entity.type
_entity.pdbx_description
1 polymer ?
#
loop_
_entity_poly.entity_id
_entity_poly.type
_entity_poly.pdbx_seq_one_letter_code
_entity_poly.pdbx_strand_id
1 'polypeptide(L)'
;MKPFESINLDAYLDERPNEGVIRVDRSIFTDPDIFELEMERIWERSWLYICHESQVPKAGDFLTTYMGRQPVIVMRGASGQVNVFINACSHRGSQLIHEERGNKTDMT
;
A
#
# COMPACT_ATOMS: atom_id res chain seq x y z
N MET A 1 18.38 4.15 -8.71
CA MET A 1 17.81 2.88 -8.20
C MET A 1 18.91 1.85 -8.34
N LYS A 2 19.33 1.19 -7.24
CA LYS A 2 20.31 0.11 -7.38
C LYS A 2 19.71 -0.98 -8.27
N PRO A 3 20.47 -1.59 -9.20
CA PRO A 3 20.04 -2.83 -9.80
C PRO A 3 19.79 -3.81 -8.65
N PHE A 4 18.60 -4.40 -8.59
CA PHE A 4 18.29 -5.40 -7.58
C PHE A 4 19.17 -6.61 -7.84
N GLU A 5 20.27 -6.73 -7.10
CA GLU A 5 20.88 -8.03 -6.89
C GLU A 5 19.79 -8.94 -6.34
N SER A 6 19.53 -10.05 -7.04
CA SER A 6 18.48 -10.97 -6.69
C SER A 6 18.81 -11.61 -5.34
N ILE A 7 18.12 -11.18 -4.29
CA ILE A 7 18.08 -11.92 -3.02
C ILE A 7 17.77 -13.38 -3.34
N ASN A 8 18.58 -14.29 -2.82
CA ASN A 8 18.33 -15.71 -2.96
C ASN A 8 17.17 -16.13 -2.04
N LEU A 9 15.95 -16.17 -2.58
CA LEU A 9 14.75 -16.53 -1.83
C LEU A 9 14.80 -17.98 -1.31
N ASP A 10 15.51 -18.87 -2.00
CA ASP A 10 15.63 -20.27 -1.59
C ASP A 10 16.41 -20.41 -0.26
N ALA A 11 17.19 -19.40 0.12
CA ALA A 11 17.86 -19.37 1.43
C ALA A 11 16.88 -19.26 2.62
N TYR A 12 15.63 -18.83 2.37
CA TYR A 12 14.60 -18.63 3.40
C TYR A 12 13.60 -19.79 3.48
N LEU A 13 13.74 -20.83 2.64
CA LEU A 13 12.79 -21.93 2.52
C LEU A 13 13.48 -23.27 2.79
N ASP A 14 12.97 -24.05 3.75
CA ASP A 14 13.31 -25.46 3.94
C ASP A 14 12.14 -26.30 3.43
N GLU A 15 12.20 -26.65 2.14
CA GLU A 15 11.23 -27.50 1.48
C GLU A 15 11.82 -28.90 1.25
N ARG A 16 11.48 -29.84 2.15
CA ARG A 16 11.77 -31.27 1.99
C ARG A 16 10.47 -32.07 2.12
N PRO A 17 9.63 -32.09 1.06
CA PRO A 17 8.30 -32.69 1.11
C PRO A 17 8.30 -34.19 1.47
N ASN A 18 9.32 -34.93 1.03
CA ASN A 18 9.47 -36.37 1.32
C ASN A 18 9.71 -36.65 2.82
N GLU A 19 10.22 -35.66 3.56
CA GLU A 19 10.42 -35.72 5.01
C GLU A 19 9.25 -35.06 5.78
N GLY A 20 8.24 -34.56 5.07
CA GLY A 20 7.14 -33.80 5.67
C GLY A 20 7.56 -32.42 6.19
N VAL A 21 8.66 -31.86 5.70
CA VAL A 21 9.19 -30.56 6.14
C VAL A 21 8.86 -29.49 5.11
N ILE A 22 8.11 -28.48 5.55
CA ILE A 22 7.92 -27.20 4.85
C ILE A 22 8.05 -26.12 5.92
N ARG A 23 9.13 -25.35 5.89
CA ARG A 23 9.42 -24.29 6.87
C ARG A 23 9.94 -23.04 6.18
N VAL A 24 9.61 -21.90 6.77
CA VAL A 24 10.10 -20.59 6.36
C VAL A 24 10.98 -20.05 7.46
N ASP A 25 12.16 -19.54 7.11
CA ASP A 25 13.06 -18.91 8.06
C ASP A 25 12.41 -17.67 8.67
N ARG A 26 12.55 -17.46 9.99
CA ARG A 26 11.87 -16.35 10.69
C ARG A 26 12.46 -14.97 10.36
N SER A 27 13.65 -14.92 9.77
CA SER A 27 14.28 -13.67 9.33
C SER A 27 13.43 -12.93 8.29
N ILE A 28 12.51 -13.59 7.57
CA ILE A 28 11.59 -12.90 6.65
C ILE A 28 10.79 -11.77 7.31
N PHE A 29 10.60 -11.82 8.63
CA PHE A 29 9.85 -10.78 9.37
C PHE A 29 10.69 -9.55 9.71
N THR A 30 12.01 -9.62 9.58
CA THR A 30 12.94 -8.58 10.07
C THR A 30 14.02 -8.21 9.06
N ASP A 31 14.22 -9.00 8.00
CA ASP A 31 15.22 -8.75 6.99
C ASP A 31 14.82 -7.51 6.14
N PRO A 32 15.64 -6.45 6.13
CA PRO A 32 15.33 -5.22 5.41
C PRO A 32 15.32 -5.39 3.89
N ASP A 33 16.13 -6.30 3.34
CA ASP A 33 16.19 -6.54 1.90
C ASP A 33 14.92 -7.30 1.44
N ILE A 34 14.41 -8.23 2.25
CA ILE A 34 13.10 -8.85 2.03
C ILE A 34 11.98 -7.81 2.07
N PHE A 35 11.99 -6.89 3.03
CA PHE A 35 10.99 -5.82 3.10
C PHE A 35 10.98 -4.93 1.84
N GLU A 36 12.15 -4.51 1.34
CA GLU A 36 12.24 -3.75 0.09
C GLU A 36 11.67 -4.54 -1.10
N LEU A 37 11.95 -5.85 -1.16
CA LEU A 37 11.46 -6.73 -2.21
C LEU A 37 9.93 -6.90 -2.16
N GLU A 38 9.37 -7.06 -0.96
CA GLU A 38 7.92 -7.14 -0.76
C GLU A 38 7.24 -5.84 -1.19
N MET A 39 7.81 -4.68 -0.84
CA MET A 39 7.27 -3.37 -1.24
C MET A 39 7.17 -3.26 -2.76
N GLU A 40 8.25 -3.59 -3.47
CA GLU A 40 8.29 -3.52 -4.93
C GLU A 40 7.36 -4.57 -5.59
N ARG A 41 7.40 -5.83 -5.13
CA ARG A 41 6.80 -6.94 -5.87
C ARG A 41 5.38 -7.26 -5.45
N ILE A 42 5.00 -6.93 -4.22
CA ILE A 42 3.69 -7.26 -3.65
C ILE A 42 2.89 -5.99 -3.45
N TRP A 43 3.37 -5.07 -2.60
CA TRP A 43 2.54 -3.96 -2.13
C TRP A 43 2.30 -2.88 -3.21
N GLU A 44 3.29 -2.59 -4.04
CA GLU A 44 3.16 -1.59 -5.12
C GLU A 44 2.63 -2.18 -6.45
N ARG A 45 2.28 -3.48 -6.47
CA ARG A 45 1.79 -4.18 -7.68
C ARG A 45 0.46 -4.91 -7.51
N SER A 46 0.07 -5.24 -6.28
CA SER A 46 -1.13 -6.02 -6.00
C SER A 46 -2.35 -5.14 -5.75
N TRP A 47 -3.54 -5.74 -5.87
CA TRP A 47 -4.77 -5.10 -5.39
C TRP A 47 -4.76 -5.03 -3.87
N LEU A 48 -4.85 -3.81 -3.33
CA LEU A 48 -4.89 -3.56 -1.89
C LEU A 48 -6.29 -3.15 -1.45
N TYR A 49 -6.73 -3.69 -0.31
CA TYR A 49 -7.90 -3.17 0.36
C TYR A 49 -7.58 -1.79 0.95
N ILE A 50 -8.40 -0.79 0.62
CA ILE A 50 -8.18 0.60 1.03
C ILE A 50 -9.36 1.21 1.80
N CYS A 51 -10.59 0.80 1.51
CA CYS A 51 -11.81 1.42 2.04
C CYS A 51 -13.05 0.57 1.69
N HIS A 52 -14.04 0.56 2.57
CA HIS A 52 -15.40 0.14 2.25
C HIS A 52 -16.29 1.36 1.95
N GLU A 53 -17.23 1.22 1.03
CA GLU A 53 -18.09 2.31 0.57
C GLU A 53 -18.83 3.06 1.70
N SER A 54 -19.23 2.35 2.76
CA SER A 54 -19.91 2.94 3.93
C SER A 54 -19.02 3.87 4.76
N GLN A 55 -17.71 3.87 4.55
CA GLN A 55 -16.77 4.79 5.21
C GLN A 55 -16.74 6.16 4.52
N VAL A 56 -17.24 6.25 3.28
CA VAL A 56 -17.41 7.49 2.51
C VAL A 56 -18.84 7.58 1.96
N PRO A 57 -19.88 7.62 2.81
CA PRO A 57 -21.27 7.48 2.37
C PRO A 57 -21.80 8.68 1.57
N LYS A 58 -21.28 9.90 1.78
CA LYS A 58 -21.78 11.13 1.18
C LYS A 58 -20.74 11.75 0.24
N ALA A 59 -21.21 12.55 -0.71
CA ALA A 59 -20.32 13.34 -1.55
C ALA A 59 -19.43 14.25 -0.69
N GLY A 60 -18.14 14.31 -1.03
CA GLY A 60 -17.12 15.03 -0.28
C GLY A 60 -16.52 14.23 0.88
N ASP A 61 -17.12 13.11 1.31
CA ASP A 61 -16.51 12.27 2.34
C ASP A 61 -15.20 11.69 1.82
N PHE A 62 -14.17 11.78 2.64
CA PHE A 62 -12.86 11.24 2.34
C PHE A 62 -12.26 10.52 3.55
N LEU A 63 -11.31 9.63 3.26
CA LEU A 63 -10.35 9.12 4.23
C LEU A 63 -8.95 9.10 3.62
N THR A 64 -7.93 9.21 4.45
CA THR A 64 -6.52 9.05 4.04
C THR A 64 -5.96 7.72 4.55
N THR A 65 -5.16 7.06 3.72
CA THR A 65 -4.51 5.78 4.03
C THR A 65 -3.26 5.61 3.18
N TYR A 66 -2.66 4.42 3.15
CA TYR A 66 -1.44 4.10 2.40
C TYR A 66 -1.66 2.92 1.46
N MET A 67 -1.03 2.98 0.28
CA MET A 67 -0.84 1.86 -0.64
C MET A 67 0.66 1.58 -0.76
N GLY A 68 1.13 0.53 -0.10
CA GLY A 68 2.57 0.36 0.15
C GLY A 68 3.11 1.57 0.89
N ARG A 69 4.01 2.33 0.26
CA ARG A 69 4.60 3.56 0.81
C ARG A 69 3.89 4.83 0.37
N GLN A 70 2.95 4.74 -0.56
CA GLN A 70 2.32 5.91 -1.17
C GLN A 70 1.12 6.34 -0.32
N PRO A 71 1.10 7.57 0.23
CA PRO A 71 -0.08 8.08 0.89
C PRO A 71 -1.17 8.33 -0.16
N VAL A 72 -2.40 7.95 0.14
CA VAL A 72 -3.56 8.07 -0.76
C VAL A 72 -4.76 8.69 -0.08
N ILE A 73 -5.61 9.32 -0.88
CA ILE A 73 -6.91 9.87 -0.49
C ILE A 73 -7.97 9.02 -1.19
N VAL A 74 -8.88 8.43 -0.42
CA VAL A 74 -10.11 7.81 -0.94
C VAL A 74 -11.23 8.82 -0.74
N MET A 75 -11.97 9.14 -1.80
CA MET A 75 -13.00 10.18 -1.74
C MET A 75 -14.22 9.81 -2.59
N ARG A 76 -15.41 10.14 -2.09
CA ARG A 76 -16.62 10.18 -2.94
C ARG A 76 -16.76 11.55 -3.60
N GLY A 77 -16.65 11.58 -4.92
CA GLY A 77 -16.84 12.80 -5.70
C GLY A 77 -18.30 13.26 -5.75
N ALA A 78 -18.53 14.47 -6.26
CA ALA A 78 -19.87 15.05 -6.41
C ALA A 78 -20.80 14.23 -7.31
N SER A 79 -20.26 13.46 -8.25
CA SER A 79 -21.01 12.51 -9.08
C SER A 79 -21.46 11.24 -8.34
N GLY A 80 -21.07 11.08 -7.07
CA GLY A 80 -21.33 9.89 -6.27
C GLY A 80 -20.30 8.77 -6.44
N GLN A 81 -19.35 8.89 -7.38
CA GLN A 81 -18.31 7.88 -7.61
C GLN A 81 -17.21 7.95 -6.53
N VAL A 82 -16.76 6.80 -6.04
CA VAL A 82 -15.58 6.67 -5.19
C VAL A 82 -14.33 6.61 -6.06
N ASN A 83 -13.35 7.45 -5.75
CA ASN A 83 -12.05 7.53 -6.43
C ASN A 83 -10.91 7.52 -5.42
N VAL A 84 -9.72 7.18 -5.89
CA VAL A 84 -8.49 7.13 -5.08
C VAL A 84 -7.41 7.93 -5.78
N PHE A 85 -6.73 8.81 -5.03
CA PHE A 85 -5.65 9.66 -5.55
C PHE A 85 -4.41 9.55 -4.67
N ILE A 86 -3.23 9.74 -5.25
CA ILE A 86 -2.01 9.96 -4.45
C ILE A 86 -2.19 11.26 -3.66
N ASN A 87 -1.95 11.22 -2.36
CA ASN A 87 -2.03 12.37 -1.45
C ASN A 87 -0.78 13.25 -1.56
N ALA A 88 -0.56 13.81 -2.74
CA ALA A 88 0.57 14.68 -3.03
C ALA A 88 0.19 15.77 -4.03
N CYS A 89 0.56 17.00 -3.72
CA CYS A 89 0.38 18.15 -4.59
C CYS A 89 1.22 17.98 -5.87
N SER A 90 0.59 18.13 -7.04
CA SER A 90 1.27 18.01 -8.34
C SER A 90 2.37 19.05 -8.58
N HIS A 91 2.37 20.17 -7.84
CA HIS A 91 3.40 21.21 -7.97
C HIS A 91 4.73 20.81 -7.30
N ARG A 92 4.71 20.43 -6.02
CA ARG A 92 5.93 20.16 -5.23
C ARG A 92 5.86 18.96 -4.29
N GLY A 93 4.83 18.12 -4.41
CA GLY A 93 4.72 16.86 -3.66
C GLY A 93 4.38 17.01 -2.18
N SER A 94 4.01 18.20 -1.70
CA SER A 94 3.46 18.36 -0.34
C SER A 94 2.21 17.52 -0.18
N GLN A 95 2.03 16.90 0.98
CA GLN A 95 0.78 16.21 1.32
C GLN A 95 -0.39 17.21 1.26
N LEU A 96 -1.52 16.79 0.67
CA LEU A 96 -2.70 17.64 0.47
C LEU A 96 -3.61 17.62 1.70
N ILE A 97 -3.85 16.42 2.23
CA ILE A 97 -4.78 16.21 3.35
C ILE A 97 -4.02 15.53 4.49
N HIS A 98 -4.04 16.15 5.67
CA HIS A 98 -3.41 15.62 6.87
C HIS A 98 -4.41 14.91 7.79
N GLU A 99 -5.70 15.21 7.64
CA GLU A 99 -6.76 14.58 8.40
C GLU A 99 -6.98 13.13 7.94
N GLU A 100 -7.21 12.23 8.89
CA GLU A 100 -7.49 10.81 8.59
C GLU A 100 -8.82 10.62 7.86
N ARG A 101 -9.79 11.51 8.12
CA ARG A 101 -11.14 11.49 7.56
C ARG A 101 -11.79 12.85 7.65
N GLY A 102 -12.77 13.09 6.79
CA GLY A 102 -13.58 14.29 6.84
C GLY A 102 -14.55 14.40 5.66
N ASN A 103 -15.12 15.59 5.49
CA ASN A 103 -15.93 15.93 4.33
C ASN A 103 -15.43 17.27 3.78
N LYS A 104 -14.93 17.27 2.53
CA LYS A 104 -14.47 18.47 1.81
C LYS A 104 -14.83 18.34 0.34
N THR A 105 -15.18 19.43 -0.32
CA THR A 105 -15.45 19.45 -1.77
C THR A 105 -14.20 19.78 -2.59
N ASP A 106 -13.20 20.39 -1.94
CA ASP A 106 -12.00 20.92 -2.56
C ASP A 106 -10.76 20.44 -1.77
N MET A 107 -9.69 20.09 -2.49
CA MET A 107 -8.46 19.48 -1.94
C MET A 107 -7.22 20.36 -2.15
N THR A 108 -7.41 21.67 -2.05
CA THR A 108 -6.32 22.67 -2.01
C THR A 108 -5.74 22.85 -0.63
#